data_AF-A0A9E0V3F2-F1
#
_entry.id   AF-A0A9E0V3F2-F1
#
_cell.length_a   1.000
_cell.length_b   1.000
_cell.length_c   1.000
_cell.angle_alpha   90.00
_cell.angle_beta   90.00
_cell.angle_gamma   90.00
#
_symmetry.space_group_name_H-M   'P 1'
#
loop_
_entity.id
_entity.type
_entity.pdbx_description
1 polymer ?
#
loop_
_entity_poly.entity_id
_entity_poly.type
_entity_poly.pdbx_seq_one_letter_code
_entity_poly.pdbx_strand_id
1 'polypeptide(L)'
;MLHLFRQFSPFTVLILIISTLLLKFQALLHPVMPEALANQFVFDYILNTLFFFFHDNKTMFTALAIFMLLLQALYVNYISIRHKLFLHNTYLPAFSYLLLTSFHPAMNMFSAPLIANWAVLGCVNLILGFNQTSQPRKQIFNAAFILSLAVIVFPQSIVFFILFLLSLALLRPLNLGEWTVGMMGILTPLYLLAGLLFLFDRVSLLDTLIKWHSISIPYIIRPVYFFSAVVGVSLLILIGLVLLQTQVAKLTVYVRRAWGVVIMYLILGMSVMLLSISSSTSAFLFLMPSVAFIITQCFVVEKRKWFSNFAFYFSVILLIFCQLAFTHQST
;
A
#
# COMPACT_ATOMS: atom_id res chain seq x y z
N MET A 1 23.46 11.71 -0.68
CA MET A 1 22.64 10.48 -0.71
C MET A 1 21.43 10.57 -1.63
N LEU A 2 20.59 11.62 -1.56
CA LEU A 2 19.39 11.74 -2.42
C LEU A 2 19.70 11.73 -3.94
N HIS A 3 20.85 12.24 -4.36
CA HIS A 3 21.30 12.18 -5.75
C HIS A 3 21.43 10.75 -6.31
N LEU A 4 21.81 9.78 -5.46
CA LEU A 4 21.96 8.37 -5.87
C LEU A 4 20.60 7.74 -6.24
N PHE A 5 19.53 8.14 -5.55
CA PHE A 5 18.16 7.67 -5.82
C PHE A 5 17.48 8.39 -6.99
N ARG A 6 17.98 9.58 -7.37
CA ARG A 6 17.55 10.29 -8.58
C ARG A 6 18.10 9.66 -9.85
N GLN A 7 19.28 9.04 -9.79
CA GLN A 7 19.85 8.35 -10.95
C GLN A 7 19.09 7.06 -11.23
N PHE A 8 18.57 6.91 -12.45
CA PHE A 8 17.94 5.69 -12.92
C PHE A 8 19.00 4.69 -13.37
N SER A 9 19.69 4.07 -12.41
CA SER A 9 20.71 3.06 -12.65
C SER A 9 20.37 1.74 -11.95
N PRO A 10 20.79 0.57 -12.47
CA PRO A 10 20.60 -0.71 -11.79
C PRO A 10 21.33 -0.76 -10.44
N PHE A 11 22.45 -0.03 -10.29
CA PHE A 11 23.17 0.11 -9.02
C PHE A 11 22.32 0.76 -7.91
N THR A 12 21.37 1.62 -8.28
CA THR A 12 20.45 2.26 -7.34
C THR A 12 19.54 1.23 -6.65
N VAL A 13 19.26 0.08 -7.29
CA VAL A 13 18.51 -1.02 -6.67
C VAL A 13 19.31 -1.66 -5.53
N LEU A 14 20.63 -1.84 -5.69
CA LEU A 14 21.50 -2.34 -4.62
C LEU A 14 21.53 -1.37 -3.43
N ILE A 15 21.61 -0.07 -3.70
CA ILE A 15 21.52 0.96 -2.65
C ILE A 15 20.17 0.91 -1.94
N LEU A 16 19.09 0.58 -2.66
CA LEU A 16 17.75 0.43 -2.09
C LEU A 16 17.60 -0.82 -1.21
N ILE A 17 18.29 -1.91 -1.55
CA ILE A 17 18.35 -3.11 -0.69
C ILE A 17 19.08 -2.77 0.61
N ILE A 18 20.24 -2.11 0.51
CA ILE A 18 21.02 -1.66 1.68
C ILE A 18 20.18 -0.71 2.54
N SER A 19 19.49 0.27 1.91
CA SER A 19 18.63 1.18 2.66
C SER A 19 17.45 0.47 3.31
N THR A 20 16.91 -0.60 2.70
CA THR A 20 15.85 -1.40 3.31
C THR A 20 16.32 -2.06 4.60
N LEU A 21 17.50 -2.68 4.59
CA LEU A 21 18.08 -3.30 5.78
C LEU A 21 18.32 -2.26 6.88
N LEU A 22 18.82 -1.07 6.54
CA LEU A 22 19.01 0.02 7.49
C LEU A 22 17.68 0.56 8.06
N LEU A 23 16.70 0.82 7.20
CA LEU A 23 15.40 1.39 7.59
C LEU A 23 14.53 0.39 8.37
N LYS A 24 14.74 -0.91 8.18
CA LYS A 24 14.01 -2.00 8.86
C LYS A 24 14.83 -2.65 9.98
N PHE A 25 16.00 -2.10 10.31
CA PHE A 25 16.91 -2.69 11.30
C PHE A 25 16.22 -2.94 12.65
N GLN A 26 15.40 -2.01 13.11
CA GLN A 26 14.64 -2.19 14.35
C GLN A 26 13.66 -3.37 14.30
N ALA A 27 12.98 -3.59 13.17
CA ALA A 27 12.06 -4.71 13.02
C ALA A 27 12.82 -6.05 13.06
N LEU A 28 14.03 -6.11 12.50
CA LEU A 28 14.90 -7.28 12.57
C LEU A 28 15.39 -7.58 14.00
N LEU A 29 15.62 -6.55 14.81
CA LEU A 29 16.03 -6.71 16.22
C LEU A 29 14.89 -7.17 17.13
N HIS A 30 13.64 -6.77 16.85
CA HIS A 30 12.46 -7.13 17.63
C HIS A 30 11.43 -7.90 16.80
N PRO A 31 11.70 -9.18 16.49
CA PRO A 31 10.81 -9.97 15.66
C PRO A 31 9.51 -10.30 16.41
N VAL A 32 8.37 -10.04 15.76
CA VAL A 32 7.03 -10.23 16.31
C VAL A 32 6.34 -11.39 15.57
N MET A 33 5.57 -12.21 16.29
CA MET A 33 4.78 -13.26 15.67
C MET A 33 3.56 -12.68 14.96
N PRO A 34 3.23 -13.17 13.76
CA PRO A 34 1.99 -12.78 13.10
C PRO A 34 0.79 -13.34 13.85
N GLU A 35 -0.21 -12.50 14.11
CA GLU A 35 -1.47 -12.93 14.70
C GLU A 35 -2.60 -12.80 13.68
N ALA A 36 -3.35 -13.89 13.56
CA ALA A 36 -4.57 -13.99 12.79
C ALA A 36 -5.71 -13.31 13.56
N LEU A 37 -6.35 -12.30 12.97
CA LEU A 37 -7.52 -11.67 13.57
C LEU A 37 -8.78 -12.51 13.29
N ALA A 38 -9.74 -12.46 14.22
CA ALA A 38 -11.04 -13.08 14.02
C ALA A 38 -11.64 -12.64 12.68
N ASN A 39 -12.14 -13.60 11.89
CA ASN A 39 -12.77 -13.43 10.56
C ASN A 39 -11.82 -13.38 9.35
N GLN A 40 -10.51 -13.61 9.52
CA GLN A 40 -9.54 -13.68 8.42
C GLN A 40 -9.19 -15.11 8.00
N PHE A 41 -10.20 -15.97 7.80
CA PHE A 41 -9.98 -17.41 7.63
C PHE A 41 -9.00 -17.80 6.51
N VAL A 42 -8.94 -17.02 5.41
CA VAL A 42 -7.97 -17.26 4.32
C VAL A 42 -6.55 -16.96 4.78
N PHE A 43 -6.37 -15.86 5.51
CA PHE A 43 -5.08 -15.55 6.10
C PHE A 43 -4.69 -16.59 7.15
N ASP A 44 -5.62 -17.04 7.98
CA ASP A 44 -5.37 -18.10 8.98
C ASP A 44 -4.89 -19.38 8.31
N TYR A 45 -5.50 -19.77 7.18
CA TYR A 45 -5.05 -20.91 6.38
C TYR A 45 -3.62 -20.71 5.86
N ILE A 46 -3.32 -19.54 5.27
CA ILE A 46 -1.96 -19.20 4.80
C ILE A 46 -0.96 -19.26 5.96
N LEU A 47 -1.32 -18.70 7.11
CA LEU A 47 -0.47 -18.63 8.29
C LEU A 47 -0.17 -20.04 8.83
N ASN A 48 -1.18 -20.92 8.91
CA ASN A 48 -1.01 -22.32 9.29
C ASN A 48 -0.08 -23.09 8.33
N THR A 49 -0.21 -22.85 7.02
CA THR A 49 0.72 -23.46 6.05
C THR A 49 2.16 -22.96 6.23
N LEU A 50 2.35 -21.68 6.56
CA LEU A 50 3.68 -21.13 6.80
C LEU A 50 4.28 -21.61 8.13
N PHE A 51 3.46 -21.81 9.17
CA PHE A 51 3.92 -22.38 10.43
C PHE A 51 4.47 -23.80 10.24
N PHE A 52 3.84 -24.60 9.38
CA PHE A 52 4.36 -25.93 9.01
C PHE A 52 5.79 -25.87 8.43
N PHE A 53 6.11 -24.83 7.65
CA PHE A 53 7.47 -24.67 7.09
C PHE A 53 8.45 -24.02 8.07
N PHE A 54 8.03 -22.98 8.80
CA PHE A 54 8.93 -22.14 9.59
C PHE A 54 9.03 -22.49 11.08
N HIS A 55 8.27 -23.47 11.57
CA HIS A 55 8.37 -24.01 12.94
C HIS A 55 8.44 -22.89 14.01
N ASP A 56 7.49 -21.93 13.95
CA ASP A 56 7.36 -20.79 14.86
C ASP A 56 8.56 -19.83 14.96
N ASN A 57 9.48 -19.85 14.00
CA ASN A 57 10.63 -18.96 14.02
C ASN A 57 10.25 -17.50 13.67
N LYS A 58 10.15 -16.65 14.70
CA LYS A 58 9.79 -15.21 14.60
C LYS A 58 10.64 -14.44 13.58
N THR A 59 11.92 -14.78 13.49
CA THR A 59 12.87 -14.10 12.60
C THR A 59 12.55 -14.37 11.13
N MET A 60 12.11 -15.58 10.78
CA MET A 60 11.77 -15.93 9.41
C MET A 60 10.51 -15.21 8.94
N PHE A 61 9.48 -15.10 9.78
CA PHE A 61 8.27 -14.33 9.47
C PHE A 61 8.58 -12.84 9.26
N THR A 62 9.45 -12.28 10.11
CA THR A 62 9.85 -10.87 9.99
C THR A 62 10.71 -10.64 8.73
N ALA A 63 11.63 -11.55 8.43
CA ALA A 63 12.43 -11.50 7.20
C ALA A 63 11.56 -11.60 5.95
N LEU A 64 10.55 -12.50 5.95
CA LEU A 64 9.58 -12.62 4.87
C LEU A 64 8.77 -11.33 4.68
N ALA A 65 8.30 -10.71 5.77
CA ALA A 65 7.57 -9.45 5.71
C ALA A 65 8.43 -8.32 5.10
N ILE A 66 9.68 -8.19 5.53
CA ILE A 66 10.62 -7.19 4.99
C ILE A 66 10.91 -7.45 3.51
N PHE A 67 11.09 -8.72 3.13
CA PHE A 67 11.28 -9.10 1.74
C PHE A 67 10.06 -8.74 0.88
N MET A 68 8.84 -9.01 1.37
CA MET A 68 7.62 -8.60 0.68
C MET A 68 7.50 -7.07 0.57
N LEU A 69 7.85 -6.31 1.61
CA LEU A 69 7.85 -4.85 1.56
C LEU A 69 8.87 -4.29 0.56
N LEU A 70 10.05 -4.89 0.47
CA LEU A 70 11.06 -4.55 -0.54
C LEU A 70 10.50 -4.76 -1.95
N LEU A 71 9.90 -5.92 -2.21
CA LEU A 71 9.28 -6.22 -3.49
C LEU A 71 8.10 -5.27 -3.79
N GLN A 72 7.28 -4.92 -2.80
CA GLN A 72 6.21 -3.92 -2.95
C GLN A 72 6.78 -2.55 -3.29
N ALA A 73 7.89 -2.13 -2.66
CA ALA A 73 8.56 -0.87 -2.97
C ALA A 73 9.01 -0.81 -4.43
N LEU A 74 9.65 -1.89 -4.91
CA LEU A 74 10.05 -2.01 -6.32
C LEU A 74 8.84 -1.99 -7.25
N TYR A 75 7.74 -2.65 -6.87
CA TYR A 75 6.51 -2.66 -7.65
C TYR A 75 5.82 -1.28 -7.71
N VAL A 76 5.76 -0.55 -6.58
CA VAL A 76 5.31 0.85 -6.52
C VAL A 76 6.15 1.72 -7.47
N ASN A 77 7.47 1.53 -7.49
CA ASN A 77 8.33 2.24 -8.42
C ASN A 77 8.11 1.86 -9.88
N TYR A 78 7.88 0.58 -10.15
CA TYR A 78 7.50 0.10 -11.47
C TYR A 78 6.19 0.75 -11.96
N ILE A 79 5.15 0.84 -11.10
CA ILE A 79 3.89 1.52 -11.42
C ILE A 79 4.14 2.99 -11.79
N SER A 80 4.96 3.68 -10.99
CA SER A 80 5.34 5.07 -11.23
C SER A 80 5.99 5.29 -12.60
N ILE A 81 6.95 4.43 -12.97
CA ILE A 81 7.67 4.49 -14.25
C ILE A 81 6.76 4.13 -15.41
N ARG A 82 6.00 3.02 -15.30
CA ARG A 82 5.10 2.53 -16.34
C ARG A 82 4.06 3.58 -16.74
N HIS A 83 3.46 4.24 -15.75
CA HIS A 83 2.41 5.24 -15.98
C HIS A 83 2.93 6.67 -16.10
N LYS A 84 4.27 6.86 -16.11
CA LYS A 84 4.94 8.17 -16.25
C LYS A 84 4.39 9.20 -15.27
N LEU A 85 4.21 8.81 -14.00
CA LEU A 85 3.64 9.69 -12.96
C LEU A 85 4.52 10.93 -12.69
N PHE A 86 5.82 10.82 -12.94
CA PHE A 86 6.81 11.89 -12.79
C PHE A 86 7.46 12.23 -14.14
N LEU A 87 8.02 13.43 -14.24
CA LEU A 87 8.72 13.91 -15.45
C LEU A 87 9.96 13.07 -15.81
N HIS A 88 10.64 12.55 -14.79
CA HIS A 88 11.84 11.73 -14.94
C HIS A 88 11.69 10.43 -14.14
N ASN A 89 12.21 9.34 -14.70
CA ASN A 89 12.26 8.05 -14.02
C ASN A 89 13.26 8.14 -12.87
N THR A 90 12.85 7.76 -11.67
CA THR A 90 13.68 7.76 -10.45
C THR A 90 13.29 6.58 -9.57
N TYR A 91 14.12 6.24 -8.57
CA TYR A 91 13.80 5.22 -7.55
C TYR A 91 13.24 5.83 -6.25
N LEU A 92 12.96 7.13 -6.25
CA LEU A 92 12.41 7.86 -5.11
C LEU A 92 11.02 7.35 -4.63
N PRO A 93 10.11 6.89 -5.51
CA PRO A 93 8.87 6.23 -5.08
C PRO A 93 9.10 4.98 -4.23
N ALA A 94 10.06 4.12 -4.61
CA ALA A 94 10.39 2.94 -3.80
C ALA A 94 10.98 3.36 -2.45
N PHE A 95 11.91 4.32 -2.44
CA PHE A 95 12.52 4.79 -1.20
C PHE A 95 11.49 5.41 -0.25
N SER A 96 10.61 6.27 -0.75
CA SER A 96 9.56 6.89 0.06
C SER A 96 8.59 5.85 0.64
N TYR A 97 8.23 4.82 -0.13
CA TYR A 97 7.41 3.71 0.37
C TYR A 97 8.08 2.95 1.52
N LEU A 98 9.36 2.62 1.38
CA LEU A 98 10.12 1.93 2.44
C LEU A 98 10.25 2.79 3.70
N LEU A 99 10.52 4.08 3.52
CA LEU A 99 10.61 5.04 4.63
C LEU A 99 9.26 5.12 5.36
N LEU A 100 8.16 5.26 4.62
CA LEU A 100 6.82 5.36 5.17
C LEU A 100 6.41 4.11 5.95
N THR A 101 6.65 2.93 5.38
CA THR A 101 6.35 1.66 6.04
C THR A 101 7.22 1.40 7.27
N SER A 102 8.33 2.14 7.45
CA SER A 102 9.19 2.04 8.63
C SER A 102 8.73 2.92 9.80
N PHE A 103 7.73 3.79 9.64
CA PHE A 103 7.28 4.67 10.73
C PHE A 103 6.56 3.93 11.87
N HIS A 104 5.91 2.80 11.58
CA HIS A 104 5.16 2.06 12.57
C HIS A 104 5.51 0.57 12.54
N PRO A 105 5.89 -0.06 13.67
CA PRO A 105 6.29 -1.47 13.71
C PRO A 105 5.26 -2.42 13.12
N ALA A 106 3.97 -2.16 13.33
CA ALA A 106 2.90 -3.04 12.84
C ALA A 106 2.83 -3.18 11.31
N MET A 107 3.43 -2.25 10.56
CA MET A 107 3.54 -2.33 9.10
C MET A 107 4.65 -3.29 8.64
N ASN A 108 5.60 -3.60 9.53
CA ASN A 108 6.74 -4.46 9.25
C ASN A 108 6.46 -5.92 9.61
N MET A 109 5.26 -6.23 10.07
CA MET A 109 4.84 -7.57 10.46
C MET A 109 4.16 -8.28 9.28
N PHE A 110 4.36 -9.59 9.20
CA PHE A 110 3.61 -10.43 8.27
C PHE A 110 2.13 -10.42 8.68
N SER A 111 1.25 -9.89 7.83
CA SER A 111 -0.14 -9.63 8.19
C SER A 111 -1.06 -9.71 6.96
N ALA A 112 -2.36 -9.95 7.18
CA ALA A 112 -3.35 -9.99 6.10
C ALA A 112 -3.34 -8.71 5.21
N PRO A 113 -3.25 -7.48 5.77
CA PRO A 113 -3.13 -6.27 4.97
C PRO A 113 -1.90 -6.25 4.06
N LEU A 114 -0.76 -6.83 4.48
CA LEU A 114 0.45 -6.88 3.66
C LEU A 114 0.23 -7.70 2.39
N ILE A 115 -0.45 -8.85 2.50
CA ILE A 115 -0.78 -9.72 1.36
C ILE A 115 -1.84 -9.06 0.48
N ALA A 116 -2.92 -8.55 1.07
CA ALA A 116 -3.99 -7.89 0.33
C ALA A 116 -3.49 -6.62 -0.40
N ASN A 117 -2.49 -5.91 0.14
CA ASN A 117 -1.89 -4.74 -0.49
C ASN A 117 -1.21 -5.07 -1.84
N TRP A 118 -0.69 -6.29 -2.03
CA TRP A 118 -0.20 -6.72 -3.35
C TRP A 118 -1.30 -6.72 -4.41
N ALA A 119 -2.47 -7.25 -4.05
CA ALA A 119 -3.61 -7.29 -4.94
C ALA A 119 -4.15 -5.87 -5.20
N VAL A 120 -4.23 -5.01 -4.18
CA VAL A 120 -4.62 -3.60 -4.37
C VAL A 120 -3.64 -2.86 -5.29
N LEU A 121 -2.33 -3.01 -5.11
CA LEU A 121 -1.32 -2.44 -6.01
C LEU A 121 -1.45 -2.99 -7.44
N GLY A 122 -1.75 -4.29 -7.58
CA GLY A 122 -2.07 -4.93 -8.85
C GLY A 122 -3.27 -4.28 -9.54
N CYS A 123 -4.34 -4.06 -8.80
CA CYS A 123 -5.54 -3.37 -9.28
C CYS A 123 -5.22 -1.93 -9.71
N VAL A 124 -4.53 -1.15 -8.87
CA VAL A 124 -4.15 0.24 -9.18
C VAL A 124 -3.29 0.31 -10.44
N ASN A 125 -2.32 -0.60 -10.62
CA ASN A 125 -1.50 -0.68 -11.84
C ASN A 125 -2.36 -0.88 -13.10
N LEU A 126 -3.39 -1.73 -13.03
CA LEU A 126 -4.31 -1.97 -14.14
C LEU A 126 -5.25 -0.78 -14.36
N ILE A 127 -5.79 -0.20 -13.29
CA ILE A 127 -6.67 0.97 -13.34
C ILE A 127 -5.99 2.13 -14.04
N LEU A 128 -4.77 2.46 -13.64
CA LEU A 128 -4.06 3.61 -14.21
C LEU A 128 -3.92 3.46 -15.73
N GLY A 129 -3.72 2.24 -16.23
CA GLY A 129 -3.58 1.93 -17.66
C GLY A 129 -4.87 1.88 -18.49
N PHE A 130 -6.06 2.15 -17.92
CA PHE A 130 -7.34 2.01 -18.63
C PHE A 130 -7.45 2.79 -19.94
N ASN A 131 -6.78 3.94 -20.06
CA ASN A 131 -6.90 4.78 -21.26
C ASN A 131 -5.94 4.41 -22.38
N GLN A 132 -4.95 3.56 -22.10
CA GLN A 132 -3.87 3.24 -23.06
C GLN A 132 -4.05 1.86 -23.69
N THR A 133 -5.05 1.09 -23.26
CA THR A 133 -5.18 -0.31 -23.65
C THR A 133 -6.04 -0.49 -24.90
N SER A 134 -5.60 -1.39 -25.78
CA SER A 134 -6.40 -1.86 -26.92
C SER A 134 -7.46 -2.88 -26.52
N GLN A 135 -7.34 -3.49 -25.33
CA GLN A 135 -8.24 -4.53 -24.82
C GLN A 135 -8.87 -4.13 -23.48
N PRO A 136 -9.75 -3.12 -23.48
CA PRO A 136 -10.29 -2.55 -22.25
C PRO A 136 -11.04 -3.54 -21.37
N ARG A 137 -11.93 -4.35 -21.96
CA ARG A 137 -12.76 -5.30 -21.21
C ARG A 137 -11.91 -6.29 -20.41
N LYS A 138 -10.84 -6.82 -21.02
CA LYS A 138 -9.89 -7.73 -20.36
C LYS A 138 -9.22 -7.06 -19.16
N GLN A 139 -8.75 -5.83 -19.33
CA GLN A 139 -8.05 -5.12 -18.26
C GLN A 139 -8.98 -4.73 -17.12
N ILE A 140 -10.22 -4.33 -17.43
CA ILE A 140 -11.27 -4.02 -16.46
C ILE A 140 -11.64 -5.27 -15.65
N PHE A 141 -11.86 -6.41 -16.32
CA PHE A 141 -12.11 -7.69 -15.66
C PHE A 141 -10.96 -8.05 -14.72
N ASN A 142 -9.72 -8.01 -15.20
CA ASN A 142 -8.53 -8.36 -14.41
C ASN A 142 -8.37 -7.45 -13.19
N ALA A 143 -8.64 -6.16 -13.33
CA ALA A 143 -8.55 -5.21 -12.22
C ALA A 143 -9.58 -5.53 -11.12
N ALA A 144 -10.83 -5.78 -11.50
CA ALA A 144 -11.90 -6.18 -10.58
C ALA A 144 -11.66 -7.55 -9.94
N PHE A 145 -11.16 -8.52 -10.71
CA PHE A 145 -10.82 -9.86 -10.25
C PHE A 145 -9.74 -9.83 -9.18
N ILE A 146 -8.61 -9.17 -9.46
CA ILE A 146 -7.51 -9.05 -8.49
C ILE A 146 -7.97 -8.31 -7.24
N LEU A 147 -8.78 -7.26 -7.40
CA LEU A 147 -9.29 -6.51 -6.26
C LEU A 147 -10.18 -7.37 -5.36
N SER A 148 -10.98 -8.26 -5.93
CA SER A 148 -11.83 -9.18 -5.16
C SER A 148 -11.01 -10.20 -4.39
N LEU A 149 -9.86 -10.64 -4.92
CA LEU A 149 -8.91 -11.45 -4.15
C LEU A 149 -8.38 -10.70 -2.92
N ALA A 150 -8.17 -9.38 -3.02
CA ALA A 150 -7.78 -8.57 -1.87
C ALA A 150 -8.85 -8.62 -0.77
N VAL A 151 -10.12 -8.50 -1.14
CA VAL A 151 -11.27 -8.54 -0.21
C VAL A 151 -11.41 -9.89 0.47
N ILE A 152 -11.15 -10.98 -0.27
CA ILE A 152 -11.17 -12.34 0.29
C ILE A 152 -10.10 -12.50 1.38
N VAL A 153 -8.92 -11.90 1.20
CA VAL A 153 -7.82 -11.95 2.19
C VAL A 153 -8.06 -10.99 3.35
N PHE A 154 -8.51 -9.77 3.05
CA PHE A 154 -8.76 -8.71 4.03
C PHE A 154 -10.07 -7.98 3.68
N PRO A 155 -11.21 -8.36 4.29
CA PRO A 155 -12.54 -7.88 3.90
C PRO A 155 -12.70 -6.36 3.86
N GLN A 156 -12.00 -5.63 4.74
CA GLN A 156 -12.07 -4.16 4.78
C GLN A 156 -11.52 -3.50 3.51
N SER A 157 -10.77 -4.21 2.66
CA SER A 157 -10.34 -3.68 1.36
C SER A 157 -11.48 -3.52 0.35
N ILE A 158 -12.71 -3.92 0.70
CA ILE A 158 -13.92 -3.75 -0.13
C ILE A 158 -14.15 -2.29 -0.55
N VAL A 159 -13.69 -1.35 0.28
CA VAL A 159 -13.72 0.10 0.01
C VAL A 159 -13.05 0.45 -1.33
N PHE A 160 -12.02 -0.28 -1.74
CA PHE A 160 -11.34 -0.04 -3.01
C PHE A 160 -12.17 -0.41 -4.24
N PHE A 161 -13.34 -1.08 -4.11
CA PHE A 161 -14.27 -1.17 -5.23
C PHE A 161 -14.80 0.21 -5.63
N ILE A 162 -14.93 1.13 -4.67
CA ILE A 162 -15.27 2.53 -4.97
C ILE A 162 -14.16 3.15 -5.83
N LEU A 163 -12.88 2.88 -5.52
CA LEU A 163 -11.75 3.33 -6.35
C LEU A 163 -11.88 2.80 -7.78
N PHE A 164 -12.14 1.50 -7.91
CA PHE A 164 -12.31 0.85 -9.21
C PHE A 164 -13.45 1.48 -10.01
N LEU A 165 -14.65 1.62 -9.44
CA LEU A 165 -15.81 2.18 -10.13
C LEU A 165 -15.60 3.65 -10.52
N LEU A 166 -15.08 4.46 -9.59
CA LEU A 166 -14.78 5.87 -9.87
C LEU A 166 -13.68 6.01 -10.92
N SER A 167 -12.66 5.17 -10.88
CA SER A 167 -11.59 5.20 -11.88
C SER A 167 -12.09 4.82 -13.28
N LEU A 168 -13.01 3.86 -13.38
CA LEU A 168 -13.64 3.48 -14.63
C LEU A 168 -14.46 4.65 -15.20
N ALA A 169 -15.23 5.34 -14.35
CA ALA A 169 -16.01 6.52 -14.72
C ALA A 169 -15.14 7.74 -15.10
N LEU A 170 -14.01 7.95 -14.42
CA LEU A 170 -13.13 9.11 -14.63
C LEU A 170 -12.19 8.94 -15.82
N LEU A 171 -11.67 7.74 -16.00
CA LEU A 171 -10.69 7.47 -17.04
C LEU A 171 -11.39 7.20 -18.38
N ARG A 172 -12.54 6.51 -18.39
CA ARG A 172 -13.18 6.02 -19.61
C ARG A 172 -14.64 6.47 -19.77
N PRO A 173 -15.12 6.57 -21.02
CA PRO A 173 -16.52 6.88 -21.28
C PRO A 173 -17.44 5.79 -20.72
N LEU A 174 -18.64 6.18 -20.30
CA LEU A 174 -19.62 5.25 -19.76
C LEU A 174 -20.12 4.28 -20.84
N ASN A 175 -19.61 3.05 -20.82
CA ASN A 175 -20.05 1.96 -21.70
C ASN A 175 -20.58 0.80 -20.85
N LEU A 176 -21.89 0.55 -20.88
CA LEU A 176 -22.54 -0.48 -20.06
C LEU A 176 -21.87 -1.85 -20.19
N GLY A 177 -21.40 -2.23 -21.38
CA GLY A 177 -20.72 -3.52 -21.59
C GLY A 177 -19.37 -3.64 -20.87
N GLU A 178 -18.73 -2.52 -20.54
CA GLU A 178 -17.49 -2.50 -19.76
C GLU A 178 -17.77 -2.53 -18.26
N TRP A 179 -18.84 -1.86 -17.83
CA TRP A 179 -19.33 -1.92 -16.46
C TRP A 179 -19.78 -3.34 -16.08
N THR A 180 -20.51 -4.02 -16.97
CA THR A 180 -20.94 -5.41 -16.75
C THR A 180 -19.74 -6.35 -16.63
N VAL A 181 -18.71 -6.17 -17.47
CA VAL A 181 -17.47 -6.95 -17.39
C VAL A 181 -16.72 -6.68 -16.09
N GLY A 182 -16.70 -5.43 -15.62
CA GLY A 182 -16.18 -5.09 -14.29
C GLY A 182 -16.91 -5.87 -13.19
N MET A 183 -18.24 -5.85 -13.19
CA MET A 183 -19.05 -6.58 -12.21
C MET A 183 -18.83 -8.09 -12.27
N MET A 184 -18.69 -8.68 -13.46
CA MET A 184 -18.32 -10.09 -13.62
C MET A 184 -16.95 -10.40 -13.02
N GLY A 185 -15.97 -9.49 -13.17
CA GLY A 185 -14.67 -9.60 -12.52
C GLY A 185 -14.78 -9.59 -10.99
N ILE A 186 -15.72 -8.83 -10.42
CA ILE A 186 -15.99 -8.82 -8.98
C ILE A 186 -16.60 -10.14 -8.52
N LEU A 187 -17.63 -10.60 -9.24
CA LEU A 187 -18.39 -11.79 -8.88
C LEU A 187 -17.57 -13.07 -9.00
N THR A 188 -16.64 -13.16 -9.96
CA THR A 188 -15.96 -14.42 -10.27
C THR A 188 -15.19 -15.01 -9.08
N PRO A 189 -14.28 -14.27 -8.38
CA PRO A 189 -13.57 -14.82 -7.23
C PRO A 189 -14.49 -15.14 -6.05
N LEU A 190 -15.51 -14.30 -5.81
CA LEU A 190 -16.47 -14.50 -4.72
C LEU A 190 -17.35 -15.73 -4.96
N TYR A 191 -17.80 -15.93 -6.20
CA TYR A 191 -18.56 -17.11 -6.60
C TYR A 191 -17.73 -18.39 -6.46
N LEU A 192 -16.48 -18.38 -6.92
CA LEU A 192 -15.58 -19.53 -6.77
C LEU A 192 -15.31 -19.86 -5.30
N LEU A 193 -15.09 -18.85 -4.47
CA LEU A 193 -14.92 -19.03 -3.03
C LEU A 193 -16.17 -19.61 -2.37
N ALA A 194 -17.35 -19.08 -2.69
CA ALA A 194 -18.62 -19.59 -2.17
C ALA A 194 -18.85 -21.05 -2.58
N GLY A 195 -18.56 -21.39 -3.84
CA GLY A 195 -18.64 -22.77 -4.34
C GLY A 195 -17.67 -23.73 -3.62
N LEU A 196 -16.43 -23.29 -3.36
CA LEU A 196 -15.47 -24.07 -2.58
C LEU A 196 -15.93 -24.26 -1.13
N LEU A 197 -16.40 -23.21 -0.47
CA LEU A 197 -16.90 -23.29 0.91
C LEU A 197 -18.14 -24.18 1.02
N PHE A 198 -19.01 -24.16 0.02
CA PHE A 198 -20.14 -25.08 -0.07
C PHE A 198 -19.68 -26.55 -0.22
N LEU A 199 -18.70 -26.81 -1.07
CA LEU A 199 -18.19 -28.17 -1.28
C LEU A 199 -17.53 -28.77 -0.03
N PHE A 200 -16.89 -27.95 0.81
CA PHE A 200 -16.25 -28.37 2.06
C PHE A 200 -17.14 -28.24 3.30
N ASP A 201 -18.43 -27.96 3.13
CA ASP A 201 -19.41 -27.77 4.22
C ASP A 201 -18.98 -26.68 5.24
N ARG A 202 -18.38 -25.60 4.76
CA ARG A 202 -17.90 -24.45 5.55
C ARG A 202 -18.57 -23.13 5.16
N VAL A 203 -19.84 -23.19 4.75
CA VAL A 203 -20.62 -22.02 4.28
C VAL A 203 -20.71 -20.93 5.35
N SER A 204 -20.68 -21.28 6.64
CA SER A 204 -20.69 -20.32 7.76
C SER A 204 -19.52 -19.34 7.76
N LEU A 205 -18.41 -19.66 7.10
CA LEU A 205 -17.28 -18.73 6.93
C LEU A 205 -17.61 -17.57 5.97
N LEU A 206 -18.65 -17.68 5.13
CA LEU A 206 -19.09 -16.54 4.32
C LEU A 206 -19.66 -15.40 5.17
N ASP A 207 -20.28 -15.72 6.31
CA ASP A 207 -20.80 -14.70 7.22
C ASP A 207 -19.67 -13.82 7.77
N THR A 208 -18.45 -14.35 7.87
CA THR A 208 -17.30 -13.59 8.37
C THR A 208 -16.82 -12.53 7.39
N LEU A 209 -17.09 -12.69 6.08
CA LEU A 209 -16.83 -11.67 5.06
C LEU A 209 -17.85 -10.52 5.14
N ILE A 210 -19.09 -10.83 5.54
CA ILE A 210 -20.23 -9.90 5.53
C ILE A 210 -20.40 -9.20 6.89
N LYS A 211 -19.88 -9.76 7.99
CA LYS A 211 -19.93 -9.13 9.31
C LYS A 211 -19.03 -7.89 9.36
N TRP A 212 -19.64 -6.74 9.07
CA TRP A 212 -19.05 -5.43 9.24
C TRP A 212 -18.91 -5.16 10.74
N HIS A 213 -17.67 -4.94 11.17
CA HIS A 213 -17.41 -4.58 12.55
C HIS A 213 -17.59 -3.08 12.75
N SER A 214 -18.00 -2.73 13.95
CA SER A 214 -18.18 -1.35 14.40
C SER A 214 -16.91 -0.53 14.18
N ILE A 215 -17.09 0.73 13.77
CA ILE A 215 -16.03 1.72 13.68
C ILE A 215 -15.42 1.86 15.08
N SER A 216 -14.16 1.44 15.22
CA SER A 216 -13.43 1.52 16.50
C SER A 216 -12.24 2.45 16.35
N ILE A 217 -12.08 3.37 17.28
CA ILE A 217 -10.90 4.23 17.34
C ILE A 217 -9.75 3.37 17.87
N PRO A 218 -8.60 3.28 17.17
CA PRO A 218 -7.48 2.47 17.62
C PRO A 218 -6.94 2.98 18.97
N TYR A 219 -6.61 2.05 19.87
CA TYR A 219 -6.03 2.38 21.17
C TYR A 219 -4.55 2.76 20.99
N ILE A 220 -4.20 4.02 21.29
CA ILE A 220 -2.85 4.58 21.04
C ILE A 220 -2.02 4.48 22.32
N ILE A 221 -1.04 3.58 22.34
CA ILE A 221 -0.26 3.25 23.54
C ILE A 221 0.74 4.36 23.96
N ARG A 222 1.06 5.34 23.12
CA ARG A 222 1.72 6.60 23.51
C ARG A 222 1.32 7.72 22.55
N PRO A 223 0.45 8.68 22.96
CA PRO A 223 -0.10 9.65 22.04
C PRO A 223 0.97 10.54 21.42
N VAL A 224 1.96 11.01 22.19
CA VAL A 224 2.92 12.03 21.73
C VAL A 224 3.71 11.60 20.50
N TYR A 225 4.24 10.37 20.48
CA TYR A 225 5.04 9.87 19.36
C TYR A 225 4.19 9.59 18.12
N PHE A 226 3.04 8.94 18.31
CA PHE A 226 2.10 8.69 17.23
C PHE A 226 1.60 10.01 16.60
N PHE A 227 1.23 10.99 17.42
CA PHE A 227 0.84 12.32 16.95
C PHE A 227 1.99 13.02 16.22
N SER A 228 3.22 12.96 16.72
CA SER A 228 4.37 13.56 16.02
C SER A 228 4.59 12.93 14.63
N ALA A 229 4.42 11.62 14.50
CA ALA A 229 4.57 10.90 13.24
C ALA A 229 3.46 11.28 12.26
N VAL A 230 2.21 11.28 12.72
CA VAL A 230 1.04 11.69 11.93
C VAL A 230 1.18 13.15 11.49
N VAL A 231 1.56 14.05 12.39
CA VAL A 231 1.74 15.48 12.08
C VAL A 231 2.85 15.65 11.04
N GLY A 232 4.03 15.07 11.22
CA GLY A 232 5.10 15.26 10.25
C GLY A 232 4.86 14.58 8.90
N VAL A 233 4.20 13.40 8.88
CA VAL A 233 3.77 12.77 7.61
C VAL A 233 2.68 13.62 6.93
N SER A 234 1.71 14.16 7.68
CA SER A 234 0.68 15.05 7.13
C SER A 234 1.29 16.33 6.56
N LEU A 235 2.31 16.89 7.21
CA LEU A 235 3.05 18.05 6.72
C LEU A 235 3.76 17.73 5.40
N LEU A 236 4.44 16.57 5.31
CA LEU A 236 5.04 16.09 4.05
C LEU A 236 4.00 15.86 2.95
N ILE A 237 2.81 15.35 3.27
CA ILE A 237 1.71 15.19 2.31
C ILE A 237 1.24 16.56 1.81
N LEU A 238 0.99 17.52 2.71
CA LEU A 238 0.53 18.86 2.34
C LEU A 238 1.53 19.56 1.41
N ILE A 239 2.82 19.51 1.77
CA ILE A 239 3.90 20.03 0.90
C ILE A 239 3.89 19.29 -0.44
N GLY A 240 3.80 17.96 -0.43
CA GLY A 240 3.78 17.13 -1.63
C GLY A 240 2.62 17.48 -2.56
N LEU A 241 1.43 17.73 -2.01
CA LEU A 241 0.24 18.15 -2.77
C LEU A 241 0.41 19.53 -3.40
N VAL A 242 0.96 20.50 -2.68
CA VAL A 242 1.24 21.84 -3.24
C VAL A 242 2.25 21.74 -4.39
N LEU A 243 3.32 20.96 -4.22
CA LEU A 243 4.32 20.74 -5.27
C LEU A 243 3.73 19.99 -6.48
N LEU A 244 2.89 18.99 -6.22
CA LEU A 244 2.18 18.23 -7.24
C LEU A 244 1.37 19.16 -8.15
N GLN A 245 0.63 20.13 -7.62
CA GLN A 245 -0.13 21.09 -8.44
C GLN A 245 0.75 21.81 -9.47
N THR A 246 1.96 22.23 -9.07
CA THR A 246 2.89 22.93 -9.98
C THR A 246 3.49 22.03 -11.06
N GLN A 247 3.62 20.73 -10.79
CA GLN A 247 4.20 19.77 -11.74
C GLN A 247 3.15 19.16 -12.66
N VAL A 248 1.94 18.88 -12.14
CA VAL A 248 0.82 18.29 -12.87
C VAL A 248 0.41 19.14 -14.07
N ALA A 249 0.54 20.47 -13.97
CA ALA A 249 0.29 21.37 -15.11
C ALA A 249 1.14 21.06 -16.36
N LYS A 250 2.35 20.49 -16.16
CA LYS A 250 3.29 20.15 -17.24
C LYS A 250 3.09 18.72 -17.78
N LEU A 251 2.26 17.92 -17.12
CA LEU A 251 2.03 16.52 -17.49
C LEU A 251 0.90 16.41 -18.52
N THR A 252 0.90 15.30 -19.26
CA THR A 252 -0.14 15.00 -20.25
C THR A 252 -1.51 14.86 -19.59
N VAL A 253 -2.60 15.14 -20.33
CA VAL A 253 -3.99 15.05 -19.82
C VAL A 253 -4.26 13.72 -19.14
N TYR A 254 -3.76 12.62 -19.72
CA TYR A 254 -3.85 11.28 -19.15
C TYR A 254 -3.20 11.19 -17.76
N VAL A 255 -1.93 11.60 -17.64
CA VAL A 255 -1.19 11.53 -16.37
C VAL A 255 -1.86 12.42 -15.32
N ARG A 256 -2.43 13.57 -15.70
CA ARG A 256 -3.21 14.42 -14.79
C ARG A 256 -4.43 13.70 -14.22
N ARG A 257 -5.18 12.97 -15.04
CA ARG A 257 -6.32 12.15 -14.58
C ARG A 257 -5.85 10.98 -13.71
N ALA A 258 -4.71 10.38 -14.03
CA ALA A 258 -4.08 9.32 -13.22
C ALA A 258 -3.74 9.81 -11.81
N TRP A 259 -3.22 11.04 -11.66
CA TRP A 259 -3.02 11.67 -10.34
C TRP A 259 -4.33 11.88 -9.57
N GLY A 260 -5.44 12.17 -10.27
CA GLY A 260 -6.77 12.17 -9.67
C GLY A 260 -7.12 10.82 -9.03
N VAL A 261 -6.84 9.71 -9.72
CA VAL A 261 -7.02 8.36 -9.16
C VAL A 261 -6.11 8.11 -7.96
N VAL A 262 -4.85 8.56 -7.98
CA VAL A 262 -3.92 8.43 -6.84
C VAL A 262 -4.43 9.21 -5.61
N ILE A 263 -5.01 10.39 -5.78
CA ILE A 263 -5.62 11.16 -4.69
C ILE A 263 -6.85 10.43 -4.13
N MET A 264 -7.71 9.88 -4.99
CA MET A 264 -8.84 9.06 -4.55
C MET A 264 -8.37 7.79 -3.82
N TYR A 265 -7.26 7.20 -4.25
CA TYR A 265 -6.65 6.06 -3.57
C TYR A 265 -6.17 6.44 -2.17
N LEU A 266 -5.61 7.64 -1.96
CA LEU A 266 -5.28 8.15 -0.62
C LEU A 266 -6.51 8.24 0.28
N ILE A 267 -7.58 8.87 -0.20
CA ILE A 267 -8.83 9.07 0.57
C ILE A 267 -9.43 7.72 0.98
N LEU A 268 -9.50 6.77 0.04
CA LEU A 268 -10.04 5.44 0.29
C LEU A 268 -9.12 4.58 1.17
N GLY A 269 -7.79 4.75 1.08
CA GLY A 269 -6.86 4.12 2.01
C GLY A 269 -7.06 4.62 3.45
N MET A 270 -7.40 5.89 3.63
CA MET A 270 -7.70 6.47 4.93
C MET A 270 -9.02 5.95 5.50
N SER A 271 -10.05 5.73 4.66
CA SER A 271 -11.29 5.12 5.14
C SER A 271 -11.14 3.65 5.50
N VAL A 272 -10.31 2.87 4.79
CA VAL A 272 -9.98 1.48 5.19
C VAL A 272 -9.38 1.45 6.58
N MET A 273 -8.47 2.36 6.90
CA MET A 273 -7.90 2.50 8.24
C MET A 273 -8.98 2.78 9.30
N LEU A 274 -9.94 3.66 9.03
CA LEU A 274 -11.03 3.99 9.98
C LEU A 274 -12.01 2.84 10.20
N LEU A 275 -12.21 2.00 9.18
CA LEU A 275 -13.08 0.82 9.26
C LEU A 275 -12.39 -0.41 9.86
N SER A 276 -11.06 -0.39 9.91
CA SER A 276 -10.29 -1.51 10.46
C SER A 276 -10.34 -1.49 11.99
N ILE A 277 -10.60 -2.65 12.58
CA ILE A 277 -10.73 -2.83 14.03
C ILE A 277 -9.42 -2.41 14.73
N SER A 278 -9.57 -1.88 15.94
CA SER A 278 -8.58 -1.33 16.88
C SER A 278 -7.26 -2.12 17.06
N SER A 279 -7.17 -3.36 16.58
CA SER A 279 -6.00 -4.23 16.64
C SER A 279 -5.12 -4.23 15.38
N SER A 280 -5.59 -3.74 14.23
CA SER A 280 -4.85 -3.82 12.95
C SER A 280 -4.27 -2.48 12.50
N THR A 281 -3.34 -1.92 13.28
CA THR A 281 -2.49 -0.81 12.80
C THR A 281 -1.70 -1.18 11.53
N SER A 282 -1.62 -2.46 11.17
CA SER A 282 -1.15 -2.92 9.85
C SER A 282 -2.01 -2.44 8.67
N ALA A 283 -3.29 -2.10 8.86
CA ALA A 283 -4.18 -1.61 7.81
C ALA A 283 -3.72 -0.28 7.19
N PHE A 284 -2.91 0.51 7.90
CA PHE A 284 -2.27 1.70 7.35
C PHE A 284 -1.43 1.41 6.09
N LEU A 285 -1.00 0.15 5.86
CA LEU A 285 -0.25 -0.27 4.68
C LEU A 285 -0.94 0.11 3.36
N PHE A 286 -2.27 0.07 3.31
CA PHE A 286 -3.02 0.40 2.09
C PHE A 286 -2.92 1.88 1.69
N LEU A 287 -2.64 2.77 2.64
CA LEU A 287 -2.49 4.21 2.40
C LEU A 287 -1.07 4.57 1.94
N MET A 288 -0.07 3.76 2.32
CA MET A 288 1.34 4.06 2.10
C MET A 288 1.75 4.23 0.63
N PRO A 289 1.26 3.45 -0.36
CA PRO A 289 1.63 3.65 -1.76
C PRO A 289 1.21 5.03 -2.31
N SER A 290 -0.01 5.48 -2.01
CA SER A 290 -0.50 6.79 -2.43
C SER A 290 0.31 7.92 -1.82
N VAL A 291 0.60 7.80 -0.52
CA VAL A 291 1.42 8.78 0.21
C VAL A 291 2.85 8.79 -0.32
N ALA A 292 3.42 7.63 -0.68
CA ALA A 292 4.74 7.52 -1.28
C ALA A 292 4.83 8.29 -2.61
N PHE A 293 3.82 8.14 -3.48
CA PHE A 293 3.77 8.92 -4.73
C PHE A 293 3.72 10.42 -4.47
N ILE A 294 2.92 10.88 -3.50
CA ILE A 294 2.77 12.30 -3.20
C ILE A 294 4.04 12.87 -2.56
N ILE A 295 4.60 12.20 -1.55
CA ILE A 295 5.83 12.66 -0.84
C ILE A 295 7.03 12.66 -1.79
N THR A 296 7.08 11.75 -2.77
CA THR A 296 8.15 11.74 -3.77
C THR A 296 8.26 13.09 -4.51
N GLN A 297 7.16 13.84 -4.66
CA GLN A 297 7.20 15.17 -5.26
C GLN A 297 8.12 16.12 -4.49
N CYS A 298 8.20 16.01 -3.17
CA CYS A 298 9.13 16.79 -2.34
C CYS A 298 10.60 16.51 -2.68
N PHE A 299 10.91 15.26 -3.04
CA PHE A 299 12.28 14.81 -3.33
C PHE A 299 12.71 15.03 -4.79
N VAL A 300 11.75 15.19 -5.71
CA VAL A 300 12.03 15.38 -7.14
C VAL A 300 12.31 16.84 -7.50
N VAL A 301 11.96 17.82 -6.67
CA VAL A 301 12.18 19.25 -6.97
C VAL A 301 13.66 19.54 -7.23
N GLU A 302 13.97 19.89 -8.48
CA GLU A 302 15.34 20.14 -8.94
C GLU A 302 15.77 21.60 -8.78
N LYS A 303 14.83 22.54 -8.97
CA LYS A 303 15.09 23.99 -8.93
C LYS A 303 15.57 24.49 -7.55
N ARG A 304 15.20 23.80 -6.46
CA ARG A 304 15.59 24.14 -5.08
C ARG A 304 16.22 22.92 -4.40
N LYS A 305 17.46 22.61 -4.75
CA LYS A 305 18.23 21.48 -4.16
C LYS A 305 18.24 21.50 -2.63
N TRP A 306 18.30 22.70 -2.03
CA TRP A 306 18.23 22.88 -0.58
C TRP A 306 16.92 22.33 0.02
N PHE A 307 15.79 22.60 -0.62
CA PHE A 307 14.48 22.14 -0.15
C PHE A 307 14.34 20.62 -0.22
N SER A 308 14.76 20.01 -1.32
CA SER A 308 14.72 18.54 -1.46
C SER A 308 15.62 17.85 -0.43
N ASN A 309 16.79 18.42 -0.11
CA ASN A 309 17.66 17.89 0.92
C ASN A 309 17.03 18.05 2.30
N PHE A 310 16.45 19.22 2.60
CA PHE A 310 15.74 19.46 3.86
C PHE A 310 14.61 18.44 4.06
N ALA A 311 13.75 18.24 3.07
CA ALA A 311 12.65 17.26 3.15
C ALA A 311 13.16 15.84 3.40
N PHE A 312 14.27 15.46 2.77
CA PHE A 312 14.92 14.16 2.99
C PHE A 312 15.43 14.01 4.41
N TYR A 313 16.24 14.95 4.90
CA TYR A 313 16.76 14.91 6.26
C TYR A 313 15.64 14.97 7.30
N PHE A 314 14.61 15.79 7.07
CA PHE A 314 13.42 15.83 7.93
C PHE A 314 12.73 14.46 8.00
N SER A 315 12.53 13.79 6.86
CA SER A 315 11.91 12.45 6.85
C SER A 315 12.73 11.38 7.57
N VAL A 316 14.06 11.45 7.47
CA VAL A 316 14.98 10.53 8.17
C VAL A 316 15.02 10.81 9.66
N ILE A 317 15.09 12.08 10.07
CA ILE A 317 15.05 12.48 11.49
C ILE A 317 13.73 12.05 12.12
N LEU A 318 12.61 12.26 11.43
CA LEU A 318 11.30 11.84 11.90
C LEU A 318 11.24 10.32 12.07
N LEU A 319 11.84 9.56 11.16
CA LEU A 319 11.92 8.11 11.26
C LEU A 319 12.76 7.68 12.46
N ILE A 320 13.94 8.26 12.67
CA ILE A 320 14.80 7.95 13.83
C ILE A 320 14.06 8.27 15.13
N PHE A 321 13.35 9.40 15.19
CA PHE A 321 12.53 9.78 16.34
C PHE A 321 11.42 8.74 16.63
N CYS A 322 10.73 8.25 15.59
CA CYS A 322 9.74 7.19 15.74
C CYS A 322 10.40 5.89 16.22
N GLN A 323 11.53 5.50 15.64
CA GLN A 323 12.21 4.25 15.98
C GLN A 323 12.70 4.22 17.43
N LEU A 324 13.31 5.31 17.91
CA LEU A 324 13.75 5.44 19.30
C LEU A 324 12.60 5.32 20.31
N ALA A 325 11.41 5.80 19.96
CA ALA A 325 10.24 5.67 20.82
C ALA A 325 9.83 4.22 21.06
N PHE A 326 10.03 3.36 20.05
CA PHE A 326 9.66 1.94 20.10
C PHE A 326 10.75 1.06 20.70
N THR A 327 12.05 1.41 20.62
CA THR A 327 13.12 0.64 21.29
C THR A 327 13.02 0.70 22.81
N HIS A 328 12.48 1.79 23.37
CA HIS A 328 12.18 1.91 24.80
C HIS A 328 10.92 1.14 25.25
N GLN A 329 10.28 0.35 24.38
CA GLN A 329 9.17 -0.54 24.74
C GLN A 329 9.59 -2.00 24.98
N SER A 330 10.78 -2.41 24.51
CA SER A 330 11.26 -3.80 24.56
C SER A 330 12.18 -4.11 25.76
N THR A 331 12.41 -3.13 26.63
CA THR A 331 13.05 -3.25 27.94
C THR A 331 12.01 -3.01 29.01
#